data_AF-A0AAA9SKN7-F1
#
_entry.id   AF-A0AAA9SKN7-F1
#
_cell.length_a   1.000
_cell.length_b   1.000
_cell.length_c   1.000
_cell.angle_alpha   90.00
_cell.angle_beta   90.00
_cell.angle_gamma   90.00
#
_symmetry.space_group_name_H-M   'P 1'
#
loop_
_entity.id
_entity.type
_entity.pdbx_description
1 polymer ?
#
loop_
_entity_poly.entity_id
_entity_poly.type
_entity_poly.pdbx_seq_one_letter_code
_entity_poly.pdbx_strand_id
1 'polypeptide(L)'
;MLTDLECAINSLIDVYHKYSLKKGNYHAVYRDDLKQLLETECPKFMKKKDADTWFKELDINQDGGINFEEFLVLVIKVALVVKNLPANPEDVRDSVRKIPWRRAWNPLQYSCLESPHGQRSLAGYSP
;
A
#
# COMPACT_ATOMS: atom_id res chain seq x y z
N MET A 1 23.32 -8.95 1.59
CA MET A 1 22.99 -7.71 0.87
C MET A 1 21.56 -7.81 0.40
N LEU A 2 20.78 -6.75 0.55
CA LEU A 2 19.45 -6.67 -0.05
C LEU A 2 19.59 -6.37 -1.54
N THR A 3 18.67 -6.91 -2.32
CA THR A 3 18.51 -6.56 -3.74
C THR A 3 17.89 -5.17 -3.90
N ASP A 4 18.03 -4.57 -5.08
CA ASP A 4 17.46 -3.23 -5.35
C ASP A 4 15.94 -3.18 -5.12
N LEU A 5 15.23 -4.26 -5.46
CA LEU A 5 13.80 -4.39 -5.23
C LEU A 5 13.47 -4.46 -3.74
N GLU A 6 14.20 -5.27 -2.97
CA GLU A 6 14.02 -5.36 -1.51
C GLU A 6 14.29 -4.00 -0.84
N CYS A 7 15.30 -3.25 -1.28
CA CYS A 7 15.58 -1.89 -0.81
C CYS A 7 14.43 -0.91 -1.13
N ALA A 8 13.87 -0.99 -2.34
CA ALA A 8 12.73 -0.15 -2.73
C ALA A 8 11.48 -0.47 -1.90
N ILE A 9 11.21 -1.76 -1.65
CA ILE A 9 10.08 -2.19 -0.81
C ILE A 9 10.27 -1.73 0.64
N ASN A 10 11.47 -1.85 1.20
CA ASN A 10 11.76 -1.31 2.55
C ASN A 10 11.50 0.19 2.62
N SER A 11 11.87 0.94 1.58
CA SER A 11 11.58 2.38 1.52
C SER A 11 10.07 2.68 1.52
N LEU A 12 9.25 1.84 0.87
CA LEU A 12 7.78 1.98 0.91
C LEU A 12 7.22 1.69 2.30
N ILE A 13 7.76 0.68 2.98
CA ILE A 13 7.38 0.33 4.36
C ILE A 13 7.74 1.47 5.31
N ASP A 14 8.93 2.05 5.17
CA ASP A 14 9.38 3.17 6.00
C ASP A 14 8.50 4.41 5.80
N VAL A 15 8.11 4.70 4.56
CA VAL A 15 7.16 5.77 4.26
C VAL A 15 5.81 5.50 4.93
N TYR A 16 5.30 4.27 4.90
CA TYR A 16 4.05 3.93 5.59
C TYR A 16 4.16 4.15 7.11
N HIS A 17 5.20 3.60 7.73
CA HIS A 17 5.41 3.70 9.18
C HIS A 17 5.67 5.14 9.66
N LYS A 18 6.24 6.01 8.81
CA LYS A 18 6.36 7.45 9.10
C LYS A 18 5.01 8.12 9.42
N TYR A 19 3.89 7.59 8.92
CA TYR A 19 2.55 8.11 9.17
C TYR A 19 1.74 7.23 10.12
N SER A 20 1.83 5.90 10.04
CA SER A 20 1.06 5.01 10.92
C SER A 20 1.52 5.03 12.38
N LEU A 21 2.80 5.33 12.64
CA LEU A 21 3.35 5.36 14.00
C LEU A 21 3.00 6.63 14.79
N LYS A 22 2.28 7.59 14.19
CA LYS A 22 2.02 8.90 14.82
C LYS A 22 1.01 8.83 15.95
N LYS A 23 -0.03 8.01 15.81
CA LYS A 23 -1.13 7.95 16.77
C LYS A 23 -1.87 6.62 16.68
N GLY A 24 -2.48 6.22 17.80
CA GLY A 24 -3.38 5.06 17.84
C GLY A 24 -2.66 3.73 17.55
N ASN A 25 -3.23 2.95 16.63
CA ASN A 25 -2.68 1.67 16.20
C ASN A 25 -1.51 1.88 15.22
N TYR A 26 -0.32 1.38 15.59
CA TYR A 26 0.91 1.42 14.78
C TYR A 26 0.78 0.79 13.39
N HIS A 27 -0.23 -0.05 13.19
CA HIS A 27 -0.52 -0.71 11.93
C HIS A 27 -1.62 -0.03 11.11
N ALA A 28 -2.04 1.19 11.45
CA ALA A 28 -3.06 1.93 10.73
C ALA A 28 -2.69 3.40 10.51
N VAL A 29 -3.01 3.93 9.32
CA VAL A 29 -2.92 5.35 8.98
C VAL A 29 -4.30 5.95 9.07
N TYR A 30 -4.50 6.89 10.00
CA TYR A 30 -5.81 7.54 10.18
C TYR A 30 -6.00 8.69 9.21
N ARG A 31 -7.23 9.19 9.12
CA ARG A 31 -7.68 10.22 8.18
C ARG A 31 -6.75 11.42 8.07
N ASP A 32 -6.37 12.01 9.20
CA ASP A 32 -5.49 13.19 9.20
C ASP A 32 -4.06 12.84 8.80
N ASP A 33 -3.59 11.64 9.15
CA ASP A 33 -2.26 11.16 8.82
C ASP A 33 -2.15 10.86 7.32
N LEU A 34 -3.20 10.29 6.72
CA LEU A 34 -3.31 10.11 5.28
C LEU A 34 -3.28 11.46 4.56
N LYS A 35 -3.99 12.46 5.08
CA LYS A 35 -3.95 13.80 4.49
C LYS A 35 -2.52 14.34 4.47
N GLN A 36 -1.80 14.23 5.58
CA GLN A 36 -0.41 14.66 5.65
C GLN A 36 0.51 13.86 4.71
N LEU A 37 0.29 12.54 4.59
CA LEU A 37 0.99 11.68 3.65
C LEU A 37 0.78 12.14 2.20
N LEU A 38 -0.47 12.39 1.80
CA LEU A 38 -0.81 12.82 0.45
C LEU A 38 -0.25 14.21 0.12
N GLU A 39 -0.26 15.14 1.06
CA GLU A 39 0.31 16.48 0.89
C GLU A 39 1.83 16.44 0.76
N THR A 40 2.51 15.56 1.50
CA THR A 40 3.97 15.48 1.55
C THR A 40 4.54 14.63 0.41
N GLU A 41 4.07 13.40 0.27
CA GLU A 41 4.65 12.40 -0.63
C GLU A 41 3.98 12.43 -2.02
N CYS A 42 2.73 12.88 -2.12
CA CYS A 42 1.92 12.77 -3.35
C CYS A 42 1.16 14.07 -3.73
N PRO A 43 1.80 15.26 -3.76
CA PRO A 43 1.11 16.55 -3.90
C PRO A 43 0.30 16.69 -5.20
N LYS A 44 0.68 15.97 -6.26
CA LYS A 44 -0.05 15.95 -7.54
C LYS A 44 -1.44 15.28 -7.42
N PHE A 45 -1.60 14.33 -6.51
CA PHE A 45 -2.85 13.59 -6.32
C PHE A 45 -3.92 14.43 -5.61
N MET A 46 -3.50 15.41 -4.81
CA MET A 46 -4.36 16.37 -4.12
C MET A 46 -4.97 17.44 -5.06
N LYS A 47 -4.47 17.57 -6.31
CA LYS A 47 -5.02 18.55 -7.28
C LYS A 47 -6.36 18.15 -7.88
N LYS A 48 -6.64 16.84 -7.95
CA LYS A 48 -7.84 16.29 -8.60
C LYS A 48 -8.86 15.74 -7.61
N LYS A 49 -8.43 15.42 -6.39
CA LYS A 49 -9.22 14.64 -5.44
C LYS A 49 -8.76 14.93 -4.01
N ASP A 50 -9.72 15.26 -3.15
CA ASP A 50 -9.45 15.56 -1.74
C ASP A 50 -9.05 14.33 -0.92
N ALA A 51 -8.29 14.54 0.15
CA ALA A 51 -7.83 13.51 1.07
C ALA A 51 -8.97 12.65 1.63
N ASP A 52 -10.13 13.25 1.91
CA ASP A 52 -11.31 12.57 2.42
C ASP A 52 -11.87 11.53 1.44
N THR A 53 -11.84 11.86 0.15
CA THR A 53 -12.31 10.95 -0.91
C THR A 53 -11.26 9.87 -1.19
N TRP A 54 -9.98 10.17 -0.95
CA TRP A 54 -8.92 9.16 -0.96
C TRP A 54 -9.08 8.18 0.19
N PHE A 55 -9.31 8.69 1.39
CA PHE A 55 -9.53 7.88 2.58
C PHE A 55 -10.66 6.87 2.36
N LYS A 56 -11.84 7.35 1.95
CA LYS A 56 -12.99 6.48 1.63
C LYS A 56 -12.74 5.44 0.53
N GLU A 57 -11.77 5.68 -0.37
CA GLU A 57 -11.46 4.73 -1.43
C GLU A 57 -10.42 3.69 -1.00
N LEU A 58 -9.57 4.04 -0.03
CA LEU A 58 -8.50 3.17 0.47
C LEU A 58 -8.97 2.33 1.67
N ASP A 59 -9.82 2.89 2.54
CA ASP A 59 -10.48 2.21 3.66
C ASP A 59 -11.59 1.27 3.12
N ILE A 60 -11.17 0.10 2.64
CA ILE A 60 -12.02 -0.86 1.93
C ILE A 60 -12.90 -1.61 2.93
N ASN A 61 -12.33 -1.97 4.08
CA ASN A 61 -13.03 -2.66 5.15
C ASN A 61 -13.86 -1.72 6.04
N GLN A 62 -13.71 -0.40 5.89
CA GLN A 62 -14.45 0.64 6.63
C GLN A 62 -14.21 0.57 8.14
N ASP A 63 -13.00 0.21 8.56
CA ASP A 63 -12.62 0.17 9.98
C ASP A 63 -12.12 1.52 10.51
N GLY A 64 -11.99 2.52 9.62
CA GLY A 64 -11.56 3.86 9.98
C GLY A 64 -10.04 4.04 10.09
N GLY A 65 -9.24 3.07 9.62
CA GLY A 65 -7.79 3.16 9.56
C GLY A 65 -7.19 2.39 8.38
N ILE A 66 -6.36 3.06 7.58
CA ILE A 66 -5.75 2.43 6.40
C ILE A 66 -4.59 1.54 6.84
N ASN A 67 -4.74 0.23 6.70
CA ASN A 67 -3.66 -0.71 6.97
C ASN A 67 -2.63 -0.75 5.81
N PHE A 68 -1.55 -1.52 5.97
CA PHE A 68 -0.49 -1.57 4.95
C PHE A 68 -0.98 -2.10 3.59
N GLU A 69 -1.92 -3.04 3.61
CA GLU A 69 -2.49 -3.64 2.40
C GLU A 69 -3.31 -2.63 1.59
N GLU A 70 -4.08 -1.83 2.30
CA GLU A 70 -4.86 -0.73 1.75
C GLU A 70 -3.94 0.41 1.26
N PHE A 71 -2.84 0.67 1.98
CA PHE A 71 -1.81 1.60 1.53
C PHE A 71 -1.13 1.15 0.22
N LEU A 72 -0.89 -0.15 0.00
CA LEU A 72 -0.32 -0.65 -1.27
C LEU A 72 -1.24 -0.34 -2.47
N VAL A 73 -2.55 -0.18 -2.26
CA VAL A 73 -3.47 0.28 -3.30
C VAL A 73 -3.12 1.70 -3.77
N LEU A 74 -2.77 2.59 -2.84
CA LEU A 74 -2.27 3.93 -3.16
C LEU A 74 -0.96 3.85 -3.93
N VAL A 75 -0.01 3.04 -3.47
CA VAL A 75 1.30 2.86 -4.14
C VAL A 75 1.14 2.41 -5.59
N ILE A 76 0.27 1.44 -5.85
CA ILE A 76 -0.02 0.97 -7.22
C ILE A 76 -0.58 2.11 -8.07
N LYS A 77 -1.53 2.89 -7.54
CA LYS A 77 -2.10 4.05 -8.24
C LYS A 77 -1.03 5.10 -8.56
N VAL A 78 -0.13 5.37 -7.62
CA VAL A 78 1.00 6.27 -7.82
C VAL A 78 1.93 5.76 -8.91
N ALA A 79 2.31 4.48 -8.87
CA ALA A 79 3.20 3.86 -9.86
C ALA A 79 2.62 3.94 -11.29
N LEU A 80 1.31 3.69 -11.45
CA LEU A 80 0.65 3.77 -12.76
C LEU A 80 0.65 5.20 -13.33
N VAL A 81 0.45 6.20 -12.48
CA VAL A 81 0.53 7.62 -12.87
C VAL A 81 1.96 8.02 -13.22
N VAL A 82 2.95 7.60 -12.43
CA VAL A 82 4.38 7.88 -12.70
C VAL A 82 4.84 7.25 -14.00
N LYS A 83 4.33 6.06 -14.35
CA LYS A 83 4.61 5.38 -15.63
C LYS A 83 4.06 6.13 -16.86
N ASN A 84 3.25 7.18 -16.69
CA ASN A 84 2.54 7.91 -17.75
C ASN A 84 1.55 7.06 -18.57
N LEU A 85 0.92 6.05 -17.97
CA LEU A 85 -0.23 5.40 -18.60
C LEU A 85 -1.39 6.41 -18.69
N PRO A 86 -2.24 6.39 -19.73
CA PRO A 86 -3.42 7.25 -19.82
C PRO A 86 -4.38 6.88 -18.68
N ALA A 87 -4.19 7.51 -17.52
CA ALA A 87 -4.93 7.21 -16.32
C ALA A 87 -6.27 7.94 -16.37
N ASN A 88 -7.22 7.41 -17.14
CA ASN A 88 -8.61 7.57 -16.76
C ASN A 88 -8.75 6.94 -15.35
N PRO A 89 -9.29 7.65 -14.35
CA PRO A 89 -9.51 7.08 -13.01
C PRO A 89 -10.25 5.74 -13.02
N GLU A 90 -11.10 5.50 -14.03
CA GLU A 90 -11.79 4.23 -14.26
C GLU A 90 -10.82 3.11 -14.68
N ASP A 91 -9.87 3.38 -15.59
CA ASP A 91 -8.90 2.40 -16.07
C ASP A 91 -7.95 1.93 -14.95
N VAL A 92 -7.58 2.84 -14.04
CA VAL A 92 -6.77 2.50 -12.87
C VAL A 92 -7.55 1.65 -11.90
N ARG A 93 -8.80 2.03 -11.58
CA ARG A 93 -9.69 1.24 -10.72
C ARG A 93 -9.92 -0.16 -11.30
N ASP A 94 -10.15 -0.26 -12.59
CA ASP A 94 -10.38 -1.54 -13.26
C ASP A 94 -9.12 -2.38 -13.37
N SER A 95 -7.96 -1.78 -13.64
CA SER A 95 -6.66 -2.46 -13.58
C SER A 95 -6.41 -3.02 -12.19
N VAL A 96 -6.69 -2.22 -11.16
CA VAL A 96 -6.56 -2.60 -9.76
C VAL A 96 -7.56 -3.70 -9.38
N ARG A 97 -8.80 -3.68 -9.87
CA ARG A 97 -9.81 -4.74 -9.67
C ARG A 97 -9.47 -6.05 -10.38
N LYS A 98 -8.75 -5.97 -11.50
CA LYS A 98 -8.30 -7.12 -12.30
C LYS A 98 -7.05 -7.79 -11.73
N ILE A 99 -6.42 -7.21 -10.71
CA ILE A 99 -5.29 -7.81 -10.01
C ILE A 99 -5.74 -9.17 -9.46
N PRO A 100 -5.21 -10.30 -9.98
CA PRO A 100 -5.73 -11.63 -9.67
C PRO A 100 -5.64 -11.96 -8.18
N TRP A 101 -4.58 -11.48 -7.51
CA TRP A 101 -4.39 -11.69 -6.08
C TRP A 101 -5.37 -10.90 -5.21
N ARG A 102 -6.03 -9.83 -5.67
CA ARG A 102 -6.96 -9.07 -4.79
C ARG A 102 -8.09 -9.88 -4.18
N ARG A 103 -8.54 -10.95 -4.85
CA ARG A 103 -9.57 -11.87 -4.31
C ARG A 103 -8.98 -13.11 -3.63
N ALA A 104 -7.72 -13.43 -3.93
CA ALA A 104 -7.03 -14.61 -3.42
C ALA A 104 -6.07 -14.28 -2.27
N TRP A 105 -5.84 -13.00 -1.97
CA TRP A 105 -4.96 -12.58 -0.89
C TRP A 105 -5.65 -12.80 0.45
N ASN A 106 -5.16 -13.79 1.18
CA ASN A 106 -5.48 -14.02 2.57
C ASN A 106 -4.26 -13.58 3.41
N PRO A 107 -4.34 -12.47 4.18
CA PRO A 107 -3.24 -11.94 4.97
C PRO A 107 -2.60 -12.96 5.92
N LEU A 108 -3.42 -13.90 6.40
CA LEU A 108 -3.04 -14.95 7.34
C LEU A 108 -2.06 -15.99 6.77
N GLN A 109 -1.83 -16.02 5.45
CA GLN A 109 -0.84 -16.91 4.85
C GLN A 109 0.60 -16.35 4.94
N TYR A 110 0.79 -15.04 5.05
CA TYR A 110 2.12 -14.42 5.08
C TYR A 110 2.61 -14.09 6.50
N SER A 111 1.72 -14.06 7.49
CA SER A 111 2.10 -13.98 8.92
C SER A 111 2.95 -15.17 9.41
N CYS A 112 3.07 -16.24 8.62
CA CYS A 112 3.95 -17.37 8.91
C CYS A 112 5.42 -17.16 8.48
N LEU A 113 5.73 -16.10 7.71
CA LEU A 113 7.09 -15.85 7.22
C LEU A 113 7.94 -14.97 8.16
N GLU A 114 7.33 -14.36 9.18
CA GLU A 114 8.06 -13.67 10.24
C GLU A 114 8.26 -14.60 11.45
N SER A 115 9.28 -15.45 11.38
CA SER A 115 9.84 -16.08 12.58
C SER A 115 10.99 -15.22 13.13
N PRO A 116 11.09 -14.95 14.45
CA PRO A 116 12.11 -14.07 15.04
C PRO A 116 13.55 -14.60 15.00
N HIS A 117 13.77 -15.80 14.48
CA HIS A 117 15.09 -16.43 14.44
C HIS A 117 15.34 -17.01 13.05
N GLY A 118 16.42 -16.53 12.43
CA GLY A 118 16.75 -16.81 11.04
C GLY A 118 16.92 -18.29 10.76
N GLN A 119 16.22 -18.76 9.72
CA GLN A 119 16.67 -19.74 8.74
C GLN A 119 15.67 -19.74 7.56
N ARG A 120 16.14 -19.30 6.38
CA ARG A 120 15.36 -19.26 5.13
C ARG A 120 15.40 -20.66 4.51
N SER A 121 14.31 -21.42 4.58
CA SER A 121 14.14 -22.64 3.78
C SER A 121 13.36 -22.30 2.52
N LEU A 122 14.04 -22.33 1.37
CA LEU A 122 13.43 -22.25 0.05
C LEU A 122 12.96 -23.65 -0.34
N ALA A 123 11.68 -23.95 -0.15
CA ALA A 123 11.05 -25.11 -0.74
C ALA A 123 9.77 -24.69 -1.45
N GLY A 124 9.74 -24.90 -2.76
CA GLY A 124 8.50 -25.12 -3.50
C GLY A 124 7.98 -23.94 -4.32
N TYR A 125 8.70 -23.56 -5.37
CA TYR A 125 8.06 -23.13 -6.61
C TYR A 125 8.79 -23.80 -7.77
N SER A 126 8.13 -24.76 -8.40
CA SER A 126 8.47 -25.26 -9.74
C SER A 126 7.32 -24.90 -10.69
N PRO A 127 7.64 -24.72 -11.99
CA PRO A 127 6.99 -23.74 -12.88
C PRO A 127 5.53 -24.04 -13.25
#